data_AF-M9RPA4-F1
#
_entry.id   AF-M9RPA4-F1
#
_cell.length_a   1.000
_cell.length_b   1.000
_cell.length_c   1.000
_cell.angle_alpha   90.00
_cell.angle_beta   90.00
_cell.angle_gamma   90.00
#
_symmetry.space_group_name_H-M   'P 1'
#
loop_
_entity.id
_entity.type
_entity.pdbx_description
1 polymer ?
#
loop_
_entity_poly.entity_id
_entity_poly.type
_entity_poly.pdbx_seq_one_letter_code
_entity_poly.pdbx_strand_id
1 'polypeptide(L)'
;MVMPSQSPLSPDAGSGAVLAPTSPPRVVNAPLAPTAELTSIPKRRNFTAKYKLRILDETDQVADTGGVSAILRREGLYSSALTDWRRARAAGTLGALQPMRRGPQKAPANPLQAELAKANREVTALRRRLDQAEAIIAIQIKNASDGKIEDGGGLRLVKKSESAKWVFRYSHLGRRREMGLGNMPTTNLAKARQNRDKWEGERQDKTESVRR
;
A
#
# COMPACT_ATOMS: atom_id res chain seq x y z
N MET A 1 42.21 -23.52 -46.01
CA MET A 1 41.67 -24.42 -47.03
C MET A 1 40.70 -23.60 -47.89
N VAL A 2 41.15 -23.23 -49.09
CA VAL A 2 40.41 -22.87 -50.32
C VAL A 2 39.16 -21.97 -50.22
N MET A 3 39.31 -20.73 -50.71
CA MET A 3 38.26 -19.93 -51.38
C MET A 3 38.18 -20.33 -52.87
N PRO A 4 37.08 -20.06 -53.59
CA PRO A 4 37.10 -18.95 -54.56
C PRO A 4 35.78 -18.12 -54.50
N SER A 5 35.79 -16.79 -54.33
CA SER A 5 36.10 -15.70 -55.28
C SER A 5 35.19 -15.64 -56.51
N GLN A 6 34.38 -14.58 -56.63
CA GLN A 6 34.55 -13.55 -57.68
C GLN A 6 33.55 -12.37 -57.51
N SER A 7 34.13 -11.17 -57.47
CA SER A 7 33.56 -9.83 -57.79
C SER A 7 33.09 -9.79 -59.27
N PRO A 8 32.50 -8.70 -59.87
CA PRO A 8 32.66 -7.28 -59.52
C PRO A 8 31.52 -6.27 -59.88
N LEU A 9 31.74 -5.02 -59.44
CA LEU A 9 31.56 -3.72 -60.12
C LEU A 9 30.32 -3.46 -61.02
N SER A 10 29.54 -2.44 -60.60
CA SER A 10 28.82 -1.47 -61.47
C SER A 10 29.74 -0.90 -62.57
N PRO A 11 29.24 -0.44 -63.75
CA PRO A 11 28.45 0.81 -63.79
C PRO A 11 27.48 1.03 -64.98
N ASP A 12 26.75 2.13 -64.78
CA ASP A 12 26.31 3.14 -65.74
C ASP A 12 25.07 2.96 -66.62
N ALA A 13 24.36 4.08 -66.64
CA ALA A 13 23.19 4.38 -67.41
C ALA A 13 23.55 4.63 -68.87
N GLY A 14 22.74 4.09 -69.77
CA GLY A 14 22.71 4.46 -71.18
C GLY A 14 21.27 4.54 -71.64
N SER A 15 20.69 5.73 -71.56
CA SER A 15 19.45 6.07 -72.25
C SER A 15 19.81 6.46 -73.69
N GLY A 16 19.24 5.78 -74.68
CA GLY A 16 19.54 6.01 -76.09
C GLY A 16 18.45 5.46 -77.01
N ALA A 17 17.44 6.28 -77.25
CA ALA A 17 16.70 6.50 -78.49
C ALA A 17 16.06 5.32 -79.29
N VAL A 18 14.72 5.40 -79.36
CA VAL A 18 13.82 5.35 -80.54
C VAL A 18 13.80 4.09 -81.41
N LEU A 19 12.61 3.46 -81.53
CA LEU A 19 11.84 3.28 -82.78
C LEU A 19 10.59 2.41 -82.52
N ALA A 20 9.41 2.93 -82.92
CA ALA A 20 8.14 2.20 -83.00
C ALA A 20 8.18 1.14 -84.14
N PRO A 21 7.28 0.14 -84.17
CA PRO A 21 5.96 0.38 -84.77
C PRO A 21 4.76 -0.40 -84.19
N THR A 22 3.62 0.30 -84.16
CA THR A 22 2.23 -0.12 -84.47
C THR A 22 1.70 -1.51 -84.07
N SER A 23 0.73 -1.53 -83.16
CA SER A 23 -0.48 -2.38 -83.22
C SER A 23 -1.60 -1.81 -82.33
N PRO A 24 -2.89 -2.01 -82.70
CA PRO A 24 -4.01 -1.15 -82.27
C PRO A 24 -4.46 -1.37 -80.81
N PRO A 25 -5.15 -0.38 -80.20
CA PRO A 25 -5.56 -0.46 -78.80
C PRO A 25 -6.70 -1.46 -78.62
N ARG A 26 -6.42 -2.58 -77.93
CA ARG A 26 -7.46 -3.43 -77.35
C ARG A 26 -7.97 -2.74 -76.09
N VAL A 27 -9.07 -2.01 -76.20
CA VAL A 27 -9.80 -1.48 -75.05
C VAL A 27 -10.41 -2.67 -74.30
N VAL A 28 -9.69 -3.17 -73.29
CA VAL A 28 -10.29 -4.00 -72.24
C VAL A 28 -10.80 -3.03 -71.18
N ASN A 29 -12.13 -2.94 -71.06
CA ASN A 29 -12.75 -2.31 -69.89
C ASN A 29 -12.23 -3.03 -68.64
N ALA A 30 -11.40 -2.33 -67.85
CA ALA A 30 -11.03 -2.79 -66.52
C ALA A 30 -12.31 -2.74 -65.65
N PRO A 31 -12.68 -3.83 -64.97
CA PRO A 31 -13.69 -3.74 -63.91
C PRO A 31 -13.18 -2.77 -62.84
N LEU A 32 -14.04 -1.88 -62.35
CA LEU A 32 -13.73 -0.99 -61.24
C LEU A 32 -13.12 -1.83 -60.10
N ALA A 33 -11.84 -1.59 -59.83
CA ALA A 33 -11.19 -2.17 -58.66
C ALA A 33 -11.98 -1.69 -57.43
N PRO A 34 -12.44 -2.59 -56.54
CA PRO A 34 -12.99 -2.16 -55.27
C PRO A 34 -11.86 -1.41 -54.54
N THR A 35 -12.10 -0.13 -54.25
CA THR A 35 -11.24 0.69 -53.41
C THR A 35 -11.06 -0.02 -52.09
N ALA A 36 -9.88 -0.60 -51.90
CA ALA A 36 -9.47 -1.18 -50.64
C ALA A 36 -9.47 -0.05 -49.60
N GLU A 37 -10.50 0.02 -48.77
CA GLU A 37 -10.53 0.88 -47.60
C GLU A 37 -9.46 0.37 -46.62
N LEU A 38 -8.24 0.86 -46.80
CA LEU A 38 -7.12 0.65 -45.92
C LEU A 38 -7.41 1.38 -44.60
N THR A 39 -8.06 0.68 -43.67
CA THR A 39 -8.10 1.12 -42.27
C THR A 39 -6.65 1.20 -41.79
N SER A 40 -6.19 2.42 -41.52
CA SER A 40 -4.78 2.81 -41.32
C SER A 40 -4.14 2.32 -40.01
N ILE A 41 -4.75 1.33 -39.34
CA ILE A 41 -4.16 0.68 -38.17
C ILE A 41 -4.32 -0.85 -38.31
N PRO A 42 -3.22 -1.59 -38.52
CA PRO A 42 -3.28 -3.04 -38.60
C PRO A 42 -3.72 -3.64 -37.24
N LYS A 43 -4.95 -4.16 -37.19
CA LYS A 43 -5.52 -4.75 -35.97
C LYS A 43 -5.03 -6.19 -35.78
N ARG A 44 -4.05 -6.38 -34.90
CA ARG A 44 -3.52 -7.71 -34.55
C ARG A 44 -4.53 -8.48 -33.69
N ARG A 45 -4.75 -9.76 -33.99
CA ARG A 45 -5.64 -10.67 -33.24
C ARG A 45 -4.99 -11.02 -31.89
N ASN A 46 -5.67 -10.73 -30.78
CA ASN A 46 -5.23 -11.10 -29.43
C ASN A 46 -5.90 -12.41 -28.98
N PHE A 47 -5.11 -13.40 -28.61
CA PHE A 47 -5.60 -14.68 -28.09
C PHE A 47 -5.70 -14.63 -26.56
N THR A 48 -6.93 -14.66 -26.04
CA THR A 48 -7.18 -14.72 -24.59
C THR A 48 -6.67 -16.05 -24.00
N ALA A 49 -6.31 -16.07 -22.72
CA ALA A 49 -5.86 -17.30 -22.05
C ALA A 49 -6.90 -18.42 -22.15
N LYS A 50 -8.19 -18.08 -21.99
CA LYS A 50 -9.32 -19.02 -22.17
C LYS A 50 -9.37 -19.61 -23.58
N TYR A 51 -9.13 -18.79 -24.60
CA TYR A 51 -9.11 -19.26 -25.98
C TYR A 51 -7.93 -20.22 -26.23
N LYS A 52 -6.72 -19.87 -25.76
CA LYS A 52 -5.53 -20.73 -25.90
C LYS A 52 -5.75 -22.09 -25.23
N LEU A 53 -6.31 -22.12 -24.02
CA LEU A 53 -6.62 -23.37 -23.31
C LEU A 53 -7.66 -24.22 -24.05
N ARG A 54 -8.75 -23.61 -24.53
CA ARG A 54 -9.76 -24.31 -25.32
C ARG A 54 -9.17 -25.02 -26.54
N ILE A 55 -8.29 -24.33 -27.29
CA ILE A 55 -7.65 -24.91 -28.48
C ILE A 55 -6.67 -26.02 -28.09
N LEU A 56 -5.91 -25.86 -27.01
CA LEU A 56 -5.02 -26.91 -26.52
C LEU A 56 -5.82 -28.17 -26.14
N ASP A 57 -6.92 -28.02 -25.41
CA ASP A 57 -7.77 -29.16 -25.02
C ASP A 57 -8.41 -29.82 -26.27
N GLU A 58 -8.94 -29.03 -27.22
CA GLU A 58 -9.51 -29.57 -28.47
C GLU A 58 -8.46 -30.31 -29.32
N THR A 59 -7.22 -29.83 -29.35
CA THR A 59 -6.14 -30.48 -30.11
C THR A 59 -5.53 -31.68 -29.41
N ASP A 60 -5.53 -31.73 -28.08
CA ASP A 60 -5.10 -32.89 -27.31
C ASP A 60 -6.09 -34.06 -27.46
N GLN A 61 -7.40 -33.79 -27.56
CA GLN A 61 -8.44 -34.81 -27.77
C GLN A 61 -8.37 -35.48 -29.16
N VAL A 62 -7.85 -34.78 -30.16
CA VAL A 62 -7.77 -35.26 -31.56
C VAL A 62 -6.32 -35.58 -31.95
N ALA A 63 -5.39 -35.56 -30.98
CA ALA A 63 -3.96 -35.80 -31.21
C ALA A 63 -3.69 -37.19 -31.80
N ASP A 64 -4.38 -38.22 -31.28
CA ASP A 64 -4.16 -39.62 -31.68
C ASP A 64 -4.79 -39.96 -33.05
N THR A 65 -5.73 -39.15 -33.51
CA THR A 65 -6.50 -39.37 -34.76
C THR A 65 -5.96 -38.54 -35.93
N GLY A 66 -4.93 -37.72 -35.71
CA GLY A 66 -4.31 -36.89 -36.77
C GLY A 66 -5.15 -35.68 -37.23
N GLY A 67 -6.25 -35.37 -36.55
CA GLY A 67 -7.18 -34.28 -36.93
C GLY A 67 -6.73 -32.87 -36.48
N VAL A 68 -5.58 -32.75 -35.83
CA VAL A 68 -5.04 -31.46 -35.32
C VAL A 68 -4.93 -30.40 -36.43
N SER A 69 -4.54 -30.81 -37.64
CA SER A 69 -4.39 -29.88 -38.77
C SER A 69 -5.70 -29.25 -39.25
N ALA A 70 -6.84 -29.95 -39.12
CA ALA A 70 -8.15 -29.43 -39.50
C ALA A 70 -8.61 -28.32 -38.56
N ILE A 71 -8.39 -28.50 -37.24
CA ILE A 71 -8.67 -27.50 -36.21
C ILE A 71 -7.83 -26.25 -36.45
N LEU A 72 -6.54 -26.41 -36.75
CA LEU A 72 -5.64 -25.29 -37.02
C LEU A 72 -6.06 -24.45 -38.23
N ARG A 73 -6.52 -25.08 -39.32
CA ARG A 73 -7.05 -24.36 -40.49
C ARG A 73 -8.34 -23.62 -40.19
N ARG A 74 -9.25 -24.23 -39.42
CA ARG A 74 -10.52 -23.60 -38.99
C ARG A 74 -10.28 -22.35 -38.16
N GLU A 75 -9.29 -22.41 -37.26
CA GLU A 75 -8.99 -21.32 -36.32
C GLU A 75 -8.02 -20.28 -36.90
N GLY A 76 -7.39 -20.56 -38.04
CA GLY A 76 -6.35 -19.73 -38.66
C GLY A 76 -5.05 -19.72 -37.86
N LEU A 77 -4.69 -20.86 -37.28
CA LEU A 77 -3.51 -21.03 -36.43
C LEU A 77 -2.44 -21.85 -37.14
N TYR A 78 -1.17 -21.53 -36.86
CA TYR A 78 -0.03 -22.29 -37.35
C TYR A 78 0.47 -23.27 -36.28
N SER A 79 1.21 -24.31 -36.68
CA SER A 79 1.74 -25.32 -35.76
C SER A 79 2.70 -24.74 -34.71
N SER A 80 3.41 -23.65 -35.03
CA SER A 80 4.29 -22.94 -34.09
C SER A 80 3.53 -22.37 -32.88
N ALA A 81 2.36 -21.76 -33.13
CA ALA A 81 1.53 -21.18 -32.06
C ALA A 81 1.09 -22.26 -31.06
N LEU A 82 0.79 -23.46 -31.55
CA LEU A 82 0.42 -24.60 -30.73
C LEU A 82 1.58 -25.08 -29.86
N THR A 83 2.78 -25.20 -30.43
CA THR A 83 4.00 -25.55 -29.69
C THR A 83 4.33 -24.52 -28.61
N ASP A 84 4.23 -23.23 -28.94
CA ASP A 84 4.45 -22.13 -27.99
C ASP A 84 3.44 -22.17 -26.84
N TRP A 85 2.16 -22.43 -27.13
CA TRP A 85 1.13 -22.52 -26.12
C TRP A 85 1.26 -23.79 -25.26
N ARG A 86 1.70 -24.92 -25.81
CA ARG A 86 2.02 -26.13 -25.02
C ARG A 86 3.16 -25.88 -24.04
N ARG A 87 4.23 -25.20 -24.49
CA ARG A 87 5.33 -24.79 -23.61
C ARG A 87 4.85 -23.83 -22.52
N ALA A 88 4.00 -22.88 -22.87
CA ALA A 88 3.41 -21.94 -21.90
C ALA A 88 2.47 -22.65 -20.89
N ARG A 89 1.74 -23.70 -21.31
CA ARG A 89 0.93 -24.56 -20.41
C ARG A 89 1.82 -25.32 -19.44
N ALA A 90 2.87 -25.98 -19.94
CA ALA A 90 3.83 -26.73 -19.14
C ALA A 90 4.58 -25.85 -18.12
N ALA A 91 4.85 -24.60 -18.49
CA ALA A 91 5.46 -23.60 -17.60
C ALA A 91 4.46 -22.94 -16.61
N GLY A 92 3.16 -23.28 -16.67
CA GLY A 92 2.12 -22.71 -15.79
C GLY A 92 1.75 -21.25 -16.10
N THR A 93 2.27 -20.66 -17.18
CA THR A 93 2.12 -19.22 -17.48
C THR A 93 0.77 -18.88 -18.11
N LEU A 94 0.09 -19.83 -18.74
CA LEU A 94 -1.23 -19.59 -19.33
C LEU A 94 -2.32 -19.29 -18.28
N GLY A 95 -2.21 -19.82 -17.06
CA GLY A 95 -3.10 -19.50 -15.95
C GLY A 95 -2.85 -18.11 -15.35
N ALA A 96 -1.59 -17.65 -15.37
CA ALA A 96 -1.18 -16.34 -14.85
C ALA A 96 -1.61 -15.15 -15.73
N LEU A 97 -2.09 -15.40 -16.96
CA LEU A 97 -2.63 -14.40 -17.88
C LEU A 97 -4.16 -14.26 -17.79
N GLN A 98 -4.83 -14.99 -16.90
CA GLN A 98 -6.21 -14.65 -16.58
C GLN A 98 -6.23 -13.23 -15.98
N PRO A 99 -7.19 -12.37 -16.35
CA PRO A 99 -7.30 -11.04 -15.78
C PRO A 99 -7.58 -11.14 -14.27
N MET A 100 -6.51 -11.15 -13.49
CA MET A 100 -6.57 -11.03 -12.04
C MET A 100 -7.20 -9.68 -11.74
N ARG A 101 -8.25 -9.66 -10.91
CA ARG A 101 -9.04 -8.45 -10.63
C ARG A 101 -8.09 -7.30 -10.29
N ARG A 102 -7.99 -6.32 -11.20
CA ARG A 102 -7.19 -5.12 -10.99
C ARG A 102 -7.82 -4.32 -9.86
N GLY A 103 -7.14 -4.31 -8.73
CA GLY A 103 -7.44 -3.50 -7.56
C GLY A 103 -6.28 -3.63 -6.57
N PRO A 104 -5.99 -2.59 -5.77
CA PRO A 104 -5.02 -2.71 -4.68
C PRO A 104 -5.44 -3.89 -3.81
N GLN A 105 -4.58 -4.90 -3.67
CA GLN A 105 -4.85 -5.93 -2.67
C GLN A 105 -4.89 -5.23 -1.31
N LYS A 106 -6.02 -5.34 -0.61
CA LYS A 106 -6.11 -4.85 0.77
C LYS A 106 -5.05 -5.63 1.56
N ALA A 107 -4.02 -4.93 2.02
CA ALA A 107 -3.00 -5.52 2.87
C ALA A 107 -3.70 -6.26 4.03
N PRO A 108 -3.25 -7.46 4.41
CA PRO A 108 -3.83 -8.17 5.53
C PRO A 108 -3.83 -7.25 6.74
N ALA A 109 -5.01 -7.04 7.34
CA ALA A 109 -5.17 -6.14 8.46
C ALA A 109 -4.18 -6.55 9.56
N ASN A 110 -3.27 -5.65 9.91
CA ASN A 110 -2.23 -5.94 10.87
C ASN A 110 -2.90 -6.22 12.23
N PRO A 111 -2.75 -7.41 12.83
CA PRO A 111 -3.39 -7.73 14.12
C PRO A 111 -3.02 -6.72 15.21
N LEU A 112 -1.83 -6.12 15.12
CA LEU A 112 -1.37 -5.06 16.02
C LEU A 112 -2.25 -3.80 15.95
N GLN A 113 -2.84 -3.47 14.78
CA GLN A 113 -3.71 -2.30 14.66
C GLN A 113 -5.02 -2.48 15.45
N ALA A 114 -5.55 -3.69 15.51
CA ALA A 114 -6.74 -3.98 16.30
C ALA A 114 -6.44 -3.89 17.80
N GLU A 115 -5.29 -4.38 18.24
CA GLU A 115 -4.83 -4.26 19.63
C GLU A 115 -4.57 -2.80 20.04
N LEU A 116 -3.88 -2.03 19.20
CA LEU A 116 -3.66 -0.61 19.42
C LEU A 116 -4.98 0.16 19.54
N ALA A 117 -5.97 -0.16 18.70
CA ALA A 117 -7.29 0.46 18.78
C ALA A 117 -8.01 0.12 20.09
N LYS A 118 -7.91 -1.12 20.58
CA LYS A 118 -8.47 -1.54 21.88
C LYS A 118 -7.78 -0.82 23.03
N ALA A 119 -6.44 -0.85 23.07
CA ALA A 119 -5.66 -0.18 24.11
C ALA A 119 -5.95 1.32 24.17
N ASN A 120 -6.07 1.99 23.01
CA ASN A 120 -6.42 3.40 22.96
C ASN A 120 -7.84 3.68 23.50
N ARG A 121 -8.81 2.80 23.23
CA ARG A 121 -10.17 2.91 23.80
C ARG A 121 -10.14 2.76 25.32
N GLU A 122 -9.37 1.81 25.84
CA GLU A 122 -9.21 1.63 27.29
C GLU A 122 -8.56 2.84 27.96
N VAL A 123 -7.47 3.38 27.39
CA VAL A 123 -6.82 4.59 27.90
C VAL A 123 -7.79 5.76 27.95
N THR A 124 -8.60 5.96 26.91
CA THR A 124 -9.59 7.06 26.88
C THR A 124 -10.71 6.85 27.91
N ALA A 125 -11.19 5.63 28.10
CA ALA A 125 -12.19 5.31 29.11
C ALA A 125 -11.65 5.52 30.54
N LEU A 126 -10.42 5.06 30.81
CA LEU A 126 -9.76 5.23 32.10
C LEU A 126 -9.51 6.70 32.43
N ARG A 127 -9.07 7.49 31.44
CA ARG A 127 -8.90 8.94 31.62
C ARG A 127 -10.20 9.63 32.01
N ARG A 128 -11.31 9.33 31.32
CA ARG A 128 -12.63 9.89 31.68
C ARG A 128 -13.07 9.52 33.10
N ARG A 129 -12.82 8.28 33.52
CA ARG A 129 -13.14 7.83 34.89
C ARG A 129 -12.29 8.56 35.93
N LEU A 130 -11.02 8.81 35.61
CA LEU A 130 -10.13 9.61 36.44
C LEU A 130 -10.63 11.05 36.55
N ASP A 131 -10.96 11.70 35.43
CA ASP A 131 -11.51 13.05 35.42
C ASP A 131 -12.79 13.16 36.28
N GLN A 132 -13.68 12.17 36.16
CA GLN A 132 -14.91 12.11 36.96
C GLN A 132 -14.60 11.96 38.46
N ALA A 133 -13.67 11.07 38.82
CA ALA A 133 -13.26 10.89 40.21
C ALA A 133 -12.61 12.16 40.79
N GLU A 134 -11.77 12.84 40.02
CA GLU A 134 -11.14 14.09 40.42
C GLU A 134 -12.15 15.22 40.62
N ALA A 135 -13.19 15.29 39.77
CA ALA A 135 -14.28 16.25 39.95
C ALA A 135 -15.05 16.00 41.25
N ILE A 136 -15.35 14.74 41.57
CA ILE A 136 -16.01 14.37 42.83
C ILE A 136 -15.15 14.79 44.03
N ILE A 137 -13.85 14.47 44.00
CA ILE A 137 -12.92 14.83 45.07
C ILE A 137 -12.81 16.35 45.22
N ALA A 138 -12.79 17.10 44.11
CA ALA A 138 -12.75 18.56 44.15
C ALA A 138 -13.99 19.15 44.86
N ILE A 139 -15.17 18.60 44.62
CA ILE A 139 -16.41 19.00 45.31
C ILE A 139 -16.33 18.66 46.80
N GLN A 140 -15.85 17.46 47.15
CA GLN A 140 -15.65 17.06 48.55
C GLN A 140 -14.70 18.00 49.28
N ILE A 141 -13.57 18.35 48.66
CA ILE A 141 -12.59 19.31 49.19
C ILE A 141 -13.21 20.69 49.40
N LYS A 142 -14.02 21.17 48.44
CA LYS A 142 -14.70 22.45 48.53
C LYS A 142 -15.66 22.50 49.73
N ASN A 143 -16.32 21.39 50.02
CA ASN A 143 -17.30 21.28 51.11
C ASN A 143 -16.73 20.79 52.45
N ALA A 144 -15.47 20.33 52.48
CA ALA A 144 -14.83 19.84 53.70
C ALA A 144 -14.64 20.94 54.75
N SER A 145 -14.62 20.57 56.02
CA SER A 145 -14.29 21.49 57.13
C SER A 145 -12.80 21.86 57.12
N ASP A 146 -12.45 22.87 57.93
CA ASP A 146 -11.08 23.25 58.20
C ASP A 146 -10.24 22.04 58.65
N GLY A 147 -9.03 21.92 58.11
CA GLY A 147 -8.20 20.77 58.39
C GLY A 147 -7.14 20.48 57.33
N LYS A 148 -6.54 19.30 57.48
CA LYS A 148 -5.49 18.78 56.60
C LYS A 148 -6.02 17.53 55.92
N ILE A 149 -6.11 17.56 54.60
CA ILE A 149 -6.58 16.42 53.79
C ILE A 149 -5.38 15.88 53.02
N GLU A 150 -5.09 14.59 53.18
CA GLU A 150 -4.00 13.92 52.47
C GLU A 150 -4.54 13.21 51.21
N ASP A 151 -3.90 13.45 50.06
CA ASP A 151 -4.27 12.84 48.76
C ASP A 151 -3.32 11.68 48.38
N GLY A 152 -2.25 11.48 49.15
CA GLY A 152 -1.24 10.45 48.91
C GLY A 152 0.00 10.95 48.16
N GLY A 153 1.08 10.17 48.23
CA GLY A 153 2.37 10.55 47.64
C GLY A 153 2.93 11.85 48.23
N GLY A 154 2.66 12.14 49.51
CA GLY A 154 3.11 13.37 50.17
C GLY A 154 2.33 14.64 49.77
N LEU A 155 1.32 14.56 48.90
CA LEU A 155 0.46 15.69 48.58
C LEU A 155 -0.61 15.87 49.67
N ARG A 156 -0.72 17.10 50.17
CA ARG A 156 -1.67 17.47 51.22
C ARG A 156 -2.31 18.81 50.91
N LEU A 157 -3.62 18.89 51.09
CA LEU A 157 -4.34 20.14 51.15
C LEU A 157 -4.40 20.65 52.59
N VAL A 158 -4.04 21.91 52.79
CA VAL A 158 -4.23 22.62 54.07
C VAL A 158 -5.36 23.61 53.86
N LYS A 159 -6.55 23.32 54.39
CA LYS A 159 -7.74 24.17 54.35
C LYS A 159 -7.90 24.93 55.66
N LYS A 160 -8.12 26.24 55.57
CA LYS A 160 -8.34 27.16 56.68
C LYS A 160 -9.40 28.18 56.27
N SER A 161 -10.60 28.03 56.80
CA SER A 161 -11.82 28.75 56.43
C SER A 161 -12.02 28.70 54.91
N GLU A 162 -12.05 29.85 54.24
CA GLU A 162 -12.22 29.97 52.79
C GLU A 162 -10.93 29.79 51.98
N SER A 163 -9.77 29.73 52.63
CA SER A 163 -8.47 29.58 51.97
C SER A 163 -7.98 28.14 52.04
N ALA A 164 -7.52 27.59 50.92
CA ALA A 164 -6.90 26.26 50.92
C ALA A 164 -5.66 26.24 50.04
N LYS A 165 -4.57 25.62 50.51
CA LYS A 165 -3.32 25.54 49.77
C LYS A 165 -2.83 24.11 49.62
N TRP A 166 -2.28 23.81 48.46
CA TRP A 166 -1.61 22.54 48.22
C TRP A 166 -0.19 22.60 48.73
N VAL A 167 0.19 21.60 49.52
CA VAL A 167 1.53 21.42 50.07
C VAL A 167 2.00 20.02 49.70
N PHE A 168 3.12 19.95 49.00
CA PHE A 168 3.81 18.69 48.74
C PHE A 168 4.92 18.51 49.77
N ARG A 169 4.88 17.39 50.47
CA ARG A 169 5.86 16.98 51.45
C ARG A 169 6.68 15.85 50.88
N TYR A 170 7.99 16.02 50.91
CA TYR A 170 8.92 15.00 50.45
C TYR A 170 10.13 14.91 51.38
N SER A 171 10.86 13.81 51.26
CA SER A 171 12.14 13.62 51.92
C SER A 171 13.23 13.64 50.86
N HIS A 172 14.25 14.48 51.05
CA HIS A 172 15.42 14.52 50.18
C HIS A 172 16.68 14.47 51.03
N LEU A 173 17.57 13.51 50.74
CA LEU A 173 18.82 13.28 51.49
C LEU A 173 18.59 13.20 53.02
N GLY A 174 17.56 12.45 53.43
CA GLY A 174 17.22 12.25 54.86
C GLY A 174 16.56 13.44 55.56
N ARG A 175 16.44 14.61 54.90
CA ARG A 175 15.76 15.79 55.45
C ARG A 175 14.36 15.94 54.87
N ARG A 176 13.38 16.17 55.75
CA ARG A 176 11.99 16.46 55.37
C ARG A 176 11.88 17.89 54.86
N ARG A 177 11.24 18.08 53.72
CA ARG A 177 10.94 19.40 53.13
C ARG A 177 9.47 19.49 52.75
N GLU A 178 8.93 20.69 52.80
CA GLU A 178 7.59 21.01 52.33
C GLU A 178 7.69 22.08 51.24
N MET A 179 6.89 21.95 50.18
CA MET A 179 6.80 22.89 49.07
C MET A 179 5.35 23.26 48.81
N GLY A 180 5.05 24.55 48.72
CA GLY A 180 3.72 25.02 48.33
C GLY A 180 3.51 24.86 46.83
N LEU A 181 2.45 24.18 46.42
CA LEU A 181 2.12 23.95 45.01
C LEU A 181 1.07 24.93 44.46
N GLY A 182 0.51 25.79 45.31
CA GLY A 182 -0.44 26.83 44.92
C GLY A 182 -1.71 26.87 45.78
N ASN A 183 -2.56 27.87 45.51
CA ASN A 183 -3.86 28.07 46.14
C ASN A 183 -4.93 27.19 45.43
N MET A 184 -5.85 26.61 46.19
CA MET A 184 -6.82 25.60 45.75
C MET A 184 -7.83 26.05 44.66
N PRO A 185 -8.25 27.33 44.51
CA PRO A 185 -9.11 27.70 43.39
C PRO A 185 -8.35 27.83 42.05
N THR A 186 -7.05 28.17 42.08
CA THR A 186 -6.22 28.31 40.87
C THR A 186 -5.55 26.98 40.48
N THR A 187 -5.20 26.17 41.48
CA THR A 187 -4.56 24.87 41.32
C THR A 187 -5.55 23.78 41.70
N ASN A 188 -6.20 23.18 40.71
CA ASN A 188 -7.05 22.01 40.93
C ASN A 188 -6.21 20.79 41.35
N LEU A 189 -6.88 19.75 41.84
CA LEU A 189 -6.25 18.51 42.29
C LEU A 189 -5.32 17.89 41.23
N ALA A 190 -5.79 17.83 39.98
CA ALA A 190 -5.02 17.31 38.85
C ALA A 190 -3.68 18.03 38.67
N LYS A 191 -3.71 19.37 38.69
CA LYS A 191 -2.52 20.21 38.53
C LYS A 191 -1.59 20.11 39.75
N ALA A 192 -2.14 19.94 40.95
CA ALA A 192 -1.35 19.66 42.15
C ALA A 192 -0.61 18.30 42.05
N ARG A 193 -1.27 17.26 41.50
CA ARG A 193 -0.63 15.96 41.23
C ARG A 193 0.44 16.04 40.14
N GLN A 194 0.18 16.73 39.03
CA GLN A 194 1.19 16.96 37.99
C GLN A 194 2.41 17.70 38.52
N ASN A 195 2.20 18.73 39.34
CA ASN A 195 3.29 19.46 39.98
C ASN A 195 4.08 18.55 40.92
N ARG A 196 3.42 17.71 41.72
CA ARG A 196 4.08 16.68 42.54
C ARG A 196 4.95 15.76 41.68
N ASP A 197 4.37 15.16 40.64
CA ASP A 197 5.05 14.17 39.80
C ASP A 197 6.26 14.78 39.08
N LYS A 198 6.12 16.03 38.61
CA LYS A 198 7.23 16.81 38.05
C LYS A 198 8.38 16.94 39.05
N TRP A 199 8.08 17.32 40.29
CA TRP A 199 9.09 17.45 41.34
C TRP A 199 9.70 16.11 41.77
N GLU A 200 8.93 15.01 41.72
CA GLU A 200 9.46 13.67 41.96
C GLU A 200 10.44 13.24 40.87
N GLY A 201 10.15 13.53 39.59
CA GLY A 201 11.04 13.25 38.47
C GLY A 201 12.35 14.02 38.56
N GLU A 202 12.30 15.35 38.75
CA GLU A 202 13.50 16.19 38.91
C GLU A 202 14.39 15.74 40.09
N ARG A 203 13.80 15.12 41.11
CA ARG A 203 14.51 14.56 42.26
C ARG A 203 15.24 13.27 41.90
N GLN A 204 14.56 12.34 41.20
CA GLN A 204 15.16 11.06 40.81
C GLN A 204 16.39 11.30 39.93
N ASP A 205 16.29 12.18 38.94
CA ASP A 205 17.40 12.57 38.06
C ASP A 205 18.59 13.13 38.84
N LYS A 206 18.35 14.02 39.81
CA LYS A 206 19.43 14.58 40.65
C LYS A 206 20.06 13.53 41.57
N THR A 207 19.27 12.62 42.13
CA THR A 207 19.83 11.53 42.95
C THR A 207 20.61 10.52 42.13
N GLU A 208 20.22 10.30 40.87
CA GLU A 208 20.88 9.37 39.96
C GLU A 208 22.17 9.97 39.37
N SER A 209 22.18 11.28 39.06
CA SER A 209 23.38 12.01 38.62
C SER A 209 24.46 12.14 39.69
N VAL A 210 24.12 12.07 40.98
CA VAL A 210 25.11 12.06 42.07
C VAL A 210 25.70 10.65 42.28
N ARG A 211 25.03 9.61 41.78
CA ARG A 211 25.44 8.19 41.91
C ARG A 211 26.24 7.68 40.71
N ARG A 212 26.23 8.40 39.59
CA ARG A 212 26.99 8.09 38.37
C ARG A 212 28.30 8.88 38.36
#